data_AF-A0A349XX85-F1
#
_entry.id   AF-A0A349XX85-F1
#
_cell.length_a   1.000
_cell.length_b   1.000
_cell.length_c   1.000
_cell.angle_alpha   90.00
_cell.angle_beta   90.00
_cell.angle_gamma   90.00
#
_symmetry.space_group_name_H-M   'P 1'
#
loop_
_entity.id
_entity.type
_entity.pdbx_description
1 polymer ?
#
loop_
_entity_poly.entity_id
_entity_poly.type
_entity_poly.pdbx_seq_one_letter_code
_entity_poly.pdbx_strand_id
1 'polypeptide(L)' 'AGLGEPTTLVPLSDSNTRTRAISTKILEGLVRFDSEFKPHPVLAESWETSADGLRYTFKLRKGV' A
#
# COMPACT_ATOMS: atom_id res chain seq x y z
N ALA A 1 -11.77 -25.47 -11.01
CA ALA A 1 -11.13 -24.59 -12.01
C ALA A 1 -9.81 -24.12 -11.43
N GLY A 2 -8.68 -24.45 -12.07
CA GLY A 2 -7.35 -24.09 -11.57
C GLY A 2 -7.25 -22.57 -11.42
N LEU A 3 -6.83 -22.11 -10.25
CA LEU A 3 -6.61 -20.69 -9.99
C LEU A 3 -5.47 -20.22 -10.91
N GLY A 4 -5.81 -19.55 -12.01
CA GLY A 4 -4.84 -19.15 -13.04
C GLY A 4 -3.67 -18.35 -12.48
N GLU A 5 -2.48 -18.61 -13.05
CA GLU A 5 -1.21 -17.97 -12.72
C GLU A 5 -1.31 -16.43 -12.80
N PRO A 6 -0.74 -15.69 -11.83
CA PRO A 6 -0.62 -14.24 -11.95
C PRO A 6 0.28 -13.88 -13.13
N THR A 7 -0.25 -13.11 -14.08
CA THR A 7 0.51 -12.66 -15.27
C THR A 7 1.36 -11.42 -14.99
N THR A 8 1.18 -10.80 -13.82
CA THR A 8 1.95 -9.64 -13.33
C THR A 8 2.14 -9.75 -11.81
N LEU A 9 3.18 -9.10 -11.31
CA LEU A 9 3.49 -8.98 -9.87
C LEU A 9 3.06 -7.65 -9.27
N VAL A 10 2.62 -6.71 -10.11
CA VAL A 10 2.20 -5.36 -9.69
C VAL A 10 0.76 -5.10 -10.16
N PRO A 11 -0.14 -4.65 -9.28
CA PRO A 11 -1.56 -4.48 -9.57
C PRO A 11 -1.84 -3.07 -10.14
N LEU A 12 -0.96 -2.58 -11.04
CA LEU A 12 -1.10 -1.23 -11.62
C LEU A 12 -2.10 -1.23 -12.79
N SER A 13 -2.15 -2.33 -13.53
CA SER A 13 -2.92 -2.47 -14.78
C SER A 13 -4.06 -3.48 -14.67
N ASP A 14 -4.25 -4.11 -13.51
CA ASP A 14 -5.32 -5.08 -13.27
C ASP A 14 -5.96 -4.91 -11.88
N SER A 15 -7.18 -5.45 -11.74
CA SER A 15 -7.94 -5.46 -10.48
C SER A 15 -7.87 -6.81 -9.74
N ASN A 16 -6.94 -7.70 -10.14
CA ASN A 16 -6.85 -9.06 -9.61
C ASN A 16 -6.37 -9.04 -8.15
N THR A 17 -7.23 -9.47 -7.23
CA THR A 17 -6.93 -9.51 -5.81
C THR A 17 -5.73 -10.41 -5.48
N ARG A 18 -5.44 -11.44 -6.29
CA ARG A 18 -4.27 -12.31 -6.09
C ARG A 18 -2.97 -11.58 -6.43
N THR A 19 -2.93 -10.87 -7.56
CA THR A 19 -1.82 -9.97 -7.92
C THR A 19 -1.57 -8.97 -6.80
N ARG A 20 -2.65 -8.36 -6.28
CA ARG A 20 -2.56 -7.42 -5.14
C ARG A 20 -2.01 -8.07 -3.87
N ALA A 21 -2.40 -9.30 -3.56
CA ALA A 21 -1.89 -10.01 -2.39
C ALA A 21 -0.39 -10.30 -2.51
N ILE A 22 0.05 -10.81 -3.67
CA ILE A 22 1.46 -11.10 -3.94
C ILE A 22 2.29 -9.81 -3.95
N SER A 23 1.77 -8.72 -4.53
CA SER A 23 2.51 -7.47 -4.65
C SER A 23 2.91 -6.89 -3.29
N THR A 24 2.13 -7.12 -2.23
CA THR A 24 2.49 -6.70 -0.85
C THR A 24 3.76 -7.35 -0.31
N LYS A 25 4.25 -8.42 -0.95
CA LYS A 25 5.50 -9.09 -0.60
C LYS A 25 6.72 -8.50 -1.31
N ILE A 26 6.50 -7.65 -2.31
CA ILE A 26 7.55 -7.12 -3.21
C ILE A 26 7.61 -5.59 -3.11
N LEU A 27 6.44 -4.95 -2.96
CA LEU A 27 6.29 -3.52 -2.86
C LEU A 27 5.82 -3.14 -1.45
N GLU A 28 6.36 -2.03 -0.95
CA GLU A 28 5.98 -1.43 0.31
C GLU A 28 5.22 -0.12 0.05
N GLY A 29 4.04 0.05 0.68
CA GLY A 29 3.25 1.29 0.58
C GLY A 29 3.65 2.33 1.62
N LEU A 30 3.07 3.53 1.55
CA LEU A 30 3.26 4.56 2.59
C LEU A 30 2.76 4.08 3.95
N VAL A 31 1.59 3.44 3.97
CA VAL A 31 0.95 2.86 5.16
C VAL A 31 0.41 1.46 4.84
N ARG A 32 0.12 0.68 5.89
CA ARG A 32 -0.70 -0.54 5.84
C ARG A 32 -1.92 -0.36 6.71
N PHE A 33 -2.94 -1.18 6.51
CA PHE A 33 -4.14 -1.17 7.35
C PHE A 33 -4.20 -2.43 8.20
N ASP A 34 -4.69 -2.31 9.44
CA ASP A 34 -5.04 -3.46 10.26
C ASP A 34 -6.47 -3.96 9.95
N SER A 35 -6.96 -4.93 10.74
CA SER A 35 -8.31 -5.48 10.60
C SER A 35 -9.43 -4.48 10.90
N GLU A 36 -9.13 -3.37 11.59
CA GLU A 36 -10.06 -2.28 11.87
C GLU A 36 -9.96 -1.16 10.83
N PHE A 37 -9.21 -1.36 9.74
CA PHE A 37 -8.91 -0.35 8.73
C PHE A 37 -8.20 0.90 9.28
N LYS A 38 -7.48 0.77 10.41
CA LYS A 38 -6.65 1.86 10.91
C LYS A 38 -5.31 1.86 10.17
N PRO A 39 -4.84 3.02 9.70
CA PRO A 39 -3.54 3.13 9.05
C PRO A 39 -2.41 2.97 10.08
N HIS A 40 -1.40 2.19 9.71
CA HIS A 40 -0.17 1.96 10.47
C HIS A 40 1.04 2.39 9.65
N PRO A 41 2.09 2.96 10.29
CA PRO A 41 3.33 3.35 9.63
C PRO A 41 3.95 2.19 8.84
N VAL A 42 4.36 2.51 7.61
CA VAL A 42 5.18 1.64 6.77
C VAL A 42 6.31 2.51 6.20
N LEU A 43 6.40 2.78 4.89
CA LEU A 43 7.44 3.68 4.36
C LEU A 43 7.35 5.08 4.98
N ALA A 44 6.14 5.54 5.28
CA ALA A 44 5.93 6.75 6.06
C ALA A 44 5.97 6.44 7.56
N GLU A 45 6.89 7.10 8.28
CA GLU A 45 7.00 7.04 9.74
C GLU A 45 5.89 7.87 10.41
N SER A 46 5.48 8.96 9.77
CA SER A 46 4.39 9.83 10.21
C SER A 46 3.78 10.57 9.02
N TRP A 47 2.60 11.14 9.21
CA TRP A 47 1.99 12.06 8.26
C TRP A 47 1.14 13.11 8.97
N GLU A 48 0.97 14.24 8.30
CA GLU A 48 0.10 15.33 8.71
C GLU A 48 -0.98 15.55 7.66
N THR A 49 -2.19 15.88 8.12
CA THR A 49 -3.32 16.23 7.26
C THR A 49 -3.64 17.70 7.44
N SER A 50 -3.82 18.45 6.34
CA SER A 50 -4.26 19.85 6.41
C SER A 50 -5.65 19.98 7.02
N ALA A 51 -5.98 21.16 7.52
CA ALA A 51 -7.29 21.45 8.12
C ALA A 51 -8.48 21.20 7.17
N ASP A 52 -8.27 21.38 5.86
CA ASP A 52 -9.28 21.11 4.82
C ASP A 52 -9.35 19.62 4.39
N GLY A 53 -8.46 18.76 4.90
CA GLY A 53 -8.40 17.35 4.55
C GLY A 53 -7.89 17.03 3.14
N LEU A 54 -7.43 18.03 2.37
CA LEU A 54 -7.06 17.89 0.97
C LEU A 54 -5.55 17.73 0.74
N ARG A 55 -4.72 17.94 1.77
CA ARG A 55 -3.27 17.76 1.69
C ARG A 55 -2.79 16.79 2.77
N TYR A 56 -1.95 15.86 2.34
CA TYR A 56 -1.26 14.91 3.21
C TYR A 56 0.24 15.04 2.98
N THR A 57 0.98 15.30 4.06
CA THR A 57 2.45 15.37 4.02
C THR A 57 3.00 14.16 4.76
N PHE A 58 3.72 13.30 4.05
CA PHE A 58 4.32 12.08 4.63
C PHE A 58 5.80 12.30 4.92
N LYS A 59 6.24 11.88 6.11
CA LYS A 59 7.65 11.79 6.45
C LYS A 59 8.11 10.35 6.26
N LEU A 60 8.99 10.13 5.29
CA LEU A 60 9.51 8.80 4.98
C LEU A 60 10.63 8.38 5.93
N ARG A 61 10.82 7.07 6.09
CA ARG A 61 12.01 6.48 6.72
C ARG A 61 13.28 7.00 6.07
N LYS A 62 14.37 7.07 6.83
CA LYS A 62 15.67 7.44 6.26
C LYS A 62 16.25 6.29 5.42
N GLY A 63 16.82 6.61 4.26
CA GLY A 63 17.58 5.66 3.44
C GLY A 63 16.74 4.76 2.54
N VAL A 64 15.48 5.13 2.29
CA VAL A 64 14.65 4.58 1.22
C VAL A 64 14.70 5.46 -0.02
#